data_AF-A0A0F9RZC3-F1
#
_entry.id   AF-A0A0F9RZC3-F1
#
_cell.length_a   1.000
_cell.length_b   1.000
_cell.length_c   1.000
_cell.angle_alpha   90.00
_cell.angle_beta   90.00
_cell.angle_gamma   90.00
#
_symmetry.space_group_name_H-M   'P 1'
#
loop_
_entity.id
_entity.type
_entity.pdbx_description
1 polymer ?
#
loop_
_entity_poly.entity_id
_entity_poly.type
_entity_poly.pdbx_seq_one_letter_code
_entity_poly.pdbx_strand_id
1 'polypeptide(L)'
;MAGSGLGGIKLSVLLPIAIIIGTGLIAWGEGRYKIADNTQDIEKIEEEQEEIDGKVDTIIERQGRMDERLKIIQEGQGRQERTTDLILQELRRRQPPP
;
A
#
# COMPACT_ATOMS: atom_id res chain seq x y z
N MET A 1 -50.03 0.90 -50.15
CA MET A 1 -49.50 1.09 -48.79
C MET A 1 -50.13 0.05 -47.88
N ALA A 2 -49.45 -1.08 -47.70
CA ALA A 2 -49.93 -2.16 -46.83
C ALA A 2 -49.60 -1.80 -45.37
N GLY A 3 -50.59 -1.25 -44.67
CA GLY A 3 -50.53 -1.04 -43.22
C GLY A 3 -50.94 -2.32 -42.51
N SER A 4 -49.99 -3.22 -42.28
CA SER A 4 -50.18 -4.42 -41.47
C SER A 4 -49.60 -4.19 -40.08
N GLY A 5 -50.45 -3.80 -39.13
CA GLY A 5 -50.16 -3.74 -37.71
C GLY A 5 -50.91 -4.84 -36.97
N LEU A 6 -50.18 -5.77 -36.35
CA LEU A 6 -50.71 -6.65 -35.31
C LEU A 6 -50.87 -5.81 -34.04
N GLY A 7 -52.12 -5.64 -33.57
CA GLY A 7 -52.41 -5.04 -32.26
C GLY A 7 -52.51 -3.51 -32.20
N GLY A 8 -52.78 -2.80 -33.32
CA GLY A 8 -53.11 -1.37 -33.31
C GLY A 8 -51.93 -0.40 -33.12
N ILE A 9 -50.72 -0.91 -32.89
CA ILE A 9 -49.49 -0.10 -32.83
C ILE A 9 -48.87 -0.06 -34.23
N LYS A 10 -48.70 1.15 -34.78
CA LYS A 10 -48.06 1.34 -36.10
C LYS A 10 -46.62 0.86 -36.06
N LEU A 11 -46.14 0.21 -37.13
CA LEU A 11 -44.75 -0.25 -37.28
C LEU A 11 -43.73 0.90 -37.09
N SER A 12 -44.13 2.13 -37.44
CA SER A 12 -43.35 3.36 -37.22
C SER A 12 -43.13 3.71 -35.74
N VAL A 13 -43.92 3.15 -34.83
CA VAL A 13 -43.81 3.34 -33.37
C VAL A 13 -43.01 2.19 -32.74
N LEU A 14 -43.10 0.97 -33.30
CA LEU A 14 -42.33 -0.18 -32.80
C LEU A 14 -40.82 -0.06 -33.09
N LEU A 15 -40.46 0.47 -34.27
CA LEU A 15 -39.07 0.64 -34.67
C LEU A 15 -38.27 1.52 -33.68
N PRO A 16 -38.72 2.74 -33.31
CA PRO A 16 -37.99 3.55 -32.33
C PRO A 16 -37.99 2.95 -30.92
N ILE A 17 -39.05 2.24 -30.50
CA ILE A 17 -39.07 1.55 -29.19
C ILE A 17 -37.99 0.47 -29.14
N ALA A 18 -37.85 -0.32 -30.20
CA ALA A 18 -36.80 -1.35 -30.29
C ALA A 18 -35.39 -0.73 -30.25
N ILE A 19 -35.19 0.41 -30.91
CA ILE A 19 -33.91 1.14 -30.88
C ILE A 19 -33.60 1.65 -29.48
N ILE A 20 -34.57 2.26 -28.78
CA ILE A 20 -34.41 2.79 -27.41
C ILE A 20 -34.07 1.66 -26.42
N ILE A 21 -34.76 0.52 -26.52
CA ILE A 21 -34.48 -0.64 -25.68
C ILE A 21 -33.09 -1.22 -25.99
N GLY A 22 -32.73 -1.30 -27.28
CA GLY A 22 -31.42 -1.79 -27.71
C GLY A 22 -30.27 -0.90 -27.23
N THR A 23 -30.38 0.42 -27.37
CA THR A 23 -29.36 1.35 -26.88
C THR A 23 -29.27 1.38 -25.36
N GLY A 24 -30.40 1.27 -24.65
CA GLY A 24 -30.42 1.13 -23.18
C GLY A 24 -29.72 -0.14 -22.68
N LEU A 25 -29.91 -1.28 -23.36
CA LEU A 25 -29.24 -2.55 -23.03
C LEU A 25 -27.72 -2.48 -23.27
N ILE A 26 -27.28 -1.84 -24.35
CA ILE A 26 -25.86 -1.66 -24.66
C ILE A 26 -25.18 -0.77 -23.60
N ALA A 27 -25.82 0.35 -23.23
CA ALA A 27 -25.32 1.25 -22.18
C ALA A 27 -25.26 0.56 -20.80
N TRP A 28 -26.22 -0.31 -20.48
CA TRP A 28 -26.19 -1.13 -19.27
C TRP A 28 -25.04 -2.14 -19.26
N GLY A 29 -24.73 -2.72 -20.43
CA GLY A 29 -23.57 -3.59 -20.63
C GLY A 29 -22.24 -2.88 -20.41
N GLU A 30 -22.02 -1.73 -21.07
CA GLU A 30 -20.76 -0.96 -20.96
C GLU A 30 -20.46 -0.47 -19.54
N GLY A 31 -21.50 -0.11 -18.77
CA GLY A 31 -21.35 0.27 -17.36
C GLY A 31 -20.91 -0.89 -16.46
N ARG A 32 -21.41 -2.11 -16.69
CA ARG A 32 -21.03 -3.32 -15.95
C ARG A 32 -19.57 -3.70 -16.18
N TYR A 33 -19.08 -3.60 -17.42
CA TYR A 33 -17.67 -3.89 -17.74
C TYR A 33 -16.72 -2.93 -17.03
N LYS A 34 -17.01 -1.63 -17.01
CA LYS A 34 -16.18 -0.64 -16.30
C LYS A 34 -16.18 -0.82 -14.78
N ILE A 35 -17.30 -1.25 -14.21
CA ILE A 35 -17.38 -1.54 -12.76
C ILE A 35 -16.56 -2.78 -12.41
N ALA A 36 -16.59 -3.82 -13.25
CA ALA A 36 -15.81 -5.03 -13.02
C ALA A 36 -14.29 -4.76 -13.09
N ASP A 37 -13.84 -3.99 -14.08
CA ASP A 37 -12.43 -3.59 -14.23
C ASP A 37 -11.93 -2.78 -13.02
N ASN A 38 -12.72 -1.77 -12.60
CA ASN A 38 -12.39 -0.97 -11.42
C ASN A 38 -12.36 -1.81 -10.13
N THR A 39 -13.20 -2.84 -10.01
CA THR A 39 -13.23 -3.70 -8.82
C THR A 39 -11.96 -4.56 -8.74
N GLN A 40 -11.49 -5.07 -9.88
CA GLN A 40 -10.24 -5.83 -9.98
C GLN A 40 -9.01 -4.95 -9.68
N ASP A 41 -9.01 -3.71 -10.16
CA ASP A 41 -7.95 -2.74 -9.85
C ASP A 41 -7.92 -2.38 -8.36
N ILE A 42 -9.09 -2.25 -7.71
CA ILE A 42 -9.19 -2.02 -6.26
C ILE A 42 -8.64 -3.22 -5.48
N GLU A 43 -9.04 -4.43 -5.82
CA GLU A 43 -8.56 -5.66 -5.16
C GLU A 43 -7.04 -5.78 -5.25
N LYS A 44 -6.47 -5.47 -6.43
CA LYS A 44 -5.02 -5.46 -6.61
C LYS A 44 -4.32 -4.39 -5.76
N ILE A 45 -4.90 -3.20 -5.65
CA ILE A 45 -4.35 -2.14 -4.80
C ILE A 45 -4.42 -2.54 -3.31
N GLU A 46 -5.48 -3.21 -2.88
CA GLU A 46 -5.61 -3.74 -1.52
C GLU A 46 -4.54 -4.80 -1.21
N GLU A 47 -4.30 -5.73 -2.13
CA GLU A 47 -3.20 -6.71 -2.00
C GLU A 47 -1.82 -6.03 -1.93
N GLU A 48 -1.57 -5.03 -2.78
CA GLU A 48 -0.32 -4.26 -2.77
C GLU A 48 -0.16 -3.46 -1.46
N GLN A 49 -1.25 -2.94 -0.88
CA GLN A 49 -1.22 -2.27 0.42
C GLN A 49 -0.88 -3.23 1.56
N GLU A 50 -1.49 -4.41 1.58
CA GLU A 50 -1.20 -5.42 2.62
C GLU A 50 0.27 -5.88 2.56
N GLU A 51 0.83 -6.04 1.35
CA GLU A 51 2.24 -6.37 1.19
C GLU A 51 3.16 -5.24 1.69
N ILE A 52 2.80 -3.98 1.42
CA ILE A 52 3.55 -2.82 1.89
C ILE A 52 3.51 -2.73 3.41
N ASP A 53 2.34 -2.90 4.03
CA ASP A 53 2.20 -2.87 5.49
C ASP A 53 3.06 -3.94 6.16
N GLY A 54 3.07 -5.17 5.62
CA GLY A 54 3.95 -6.23 6.11
C GLY A 54 5.45 -5.90 5.99
N LYS A 55 5.85 -5.20 4.92
CA LYS A 55 7.23 -4.69 4.77
C LYS A 55 7.54 -3.59 5.78
N VAL A 56 6.60 -2.68 6.05
CA VAL A 56 6.76 -1.60 7.04
C VAL A 56 6.95 -2.18 8.44
N ASP A 57 6.13 -3.15 8.84
CA ASP A 57 6.26 -3.83 10.14
C ASP A 57 7.63 -4.50 10.29
N THR A 58 8.10 -5.17 9.23
CA THR A 58 9.44 -5.77 9.20
C THR A 58 10.54 -4.72 9.37
N ILE A 59 10.39 -3.54 8.75
CA ILE A 59 11.36 -2.44 8.89
C ILE A 59 11.35 -1.88 10.31
N ILE A 60 10.17 -1.69 10.91
CA ILE A 60 10.03 -1.22 12.29
C ILE A 60 10.70 -2.18 13.25
N GLU A 61 10.48 -3.49 13.10
CA GLU A 61 11.13 -4.51 13.93
C GLU A 61 12.66 -4.47 13.77
N ARG A 62 13.16 -4.31 12.54
CA ARG A 62 14.60 -4.16 12.26
C ARG A 62 15.18 -2.89 12.88
N GLN A 63 14.46 -1.76 12.83
CA GLN A 63 14.87 -0.52 13.47
C GLN A 63 14.94 -0.66 15.00
N GLY A 64 13.94 -1.26 15.62
CA GLY A 64 13.95 -1.51 17.08
C GLY A 64 15.16 -2.34 17.51
N ARG A 65 15.49 -3.42 16.78
CA ARG A 65 16.72 -4.21 17.03
C ARG A 65 18.00 -3.42 16.82
N MET A 66 18.02 -2.48 15.87
CA MET A 66 19.18 -1.64 15.61
C MET A 66 19.40 -0.61 16.73
N ASP A 67 18.32 0.01 17.22
CA ASP A 67 18.37 0.95 18.33
C ASP A 67 18.85 0.26 19.62
N GLU A 68 18.38 -0.97 19.88
CA GLU A 68 18.88 -1.78 21.01
C GLU A 68 20.39 -2.04 20.90
N ARG A 69 20.87 -2.41 19.71
CA ARG A 69 22.32 -2.60 19.45
C ARG A 69 23.10 -1.32 19.65
N LEU A 70 22.61 -0.18 19.17
CA LEU A 70 23.24 1.12 19.35
C LEU A 70 23.35 1.49 20.83
N LYS A 71 22.28 1.24 21.61
CA LYS A 71 22.29 1.45 23.06
C LYS A 71 23.37 0.61 23.75
N ILE A 72 23.47 -0.68 23.42
CA ILE A 72 24.51 -1.56 23.98
C ILE A 72 25.92 -1.05 23.65
N ILE A 73 26.13 -0.59 22.42
CA ILE A 73 27.42 -0.03 21.99
C ILE A 73 27.76 1.25 22.77
N GLN A 74 26.81 2.19 22.90
CA GLN A 74 27.00 3.43 23.65
C GLN A 74 27.34 3.16 25.13
N GLU A 75 26.63 2.23 25.76
CA GLU A 75 26.94 1.81 27.14
C GLU A 75 28.31 1.14 27.24
N GLY A 76 28.72 0.37 26.21
CA GLY A 76 30.05 -0.22 26.10
C GLY A 76 31.16 0.83 25.97
N GLN A 77 30.99 1.82 25.11
CA GLN A 77 31.93 2.92 24.92
C GLN A 77 32.09 3.76 26.19
N GLY A 78 30.99 4.12 26.87
CA GLY A 78 31.05 4.85 28.14
C GLY A 78 31.69 4.04 29.28
N ARG A 79 31.73 2.70 29.20
CA ARG A 79 32.55 1.88 30.10
C ARG A 79 34.03 1.91 29.70
N GLN A 80 34.34 1.81 28.41
CA GLN A 80 35.72 1.87 27.91
C GLN A 80 36.40 3.21 28.20
N GLU A 81 35.69 4.34 28.06
CA GLU A 81 36.22 5.67 28.40
C GLU A 81 36.62 5.75 29.88
N ARG A 82 35.72 5.34 30.79
CA ARG A 82 36.00 5.30 32.23
C ARG A 82 37.15 4.37 32.58
N THR A 83 37.24 3.20 31.95
CA THR A 83 38.35 2.27 32.17
C THR A 83 39.68 2.85 31.67
N THR A 84 39.67 3.50 30.51
CA THR A 84 40.87 4.14 29.93
C THR A 84 41.35 5.28 30.81
N ASP A 85 40.45 6.12 31.33
CA ASP A 85 40.79 7.22 32.23
C ASP A 85 41.42 6.72 33.53
N LEU A 86 40.86 5.65 34.13
CA LEU A 86 41.42 5.01 35.32
C LEU A 86 42.82 4.44 35.07
N ILE A 87 43.04 3.80 33.91
CA ILE A 87 44.36 3.28 33.53
C ILE A 87 45.35 4.42 33.36
N LEU A 88 44.98 5.50 32.65
CA LEU A 88 45.84 6.66 32.45
C LEU A 88 46.17 7.36 33.78
N GLN A 89 45.21 7.47 34.69
CA GLN A 89 45.42 8.02 36.03
C GLN A 89 46.40 7.16 36.84
N GLU A 90 46.26 5.84 36.78
CA GLU A 90 47.15 4.90 37.46
C GLU A 90 48.56 4.90 36.85
N LEU A 91 48.70 5.05 35.54
CA LEU A 91 49.99 5.22 34.87
C LEU A 91 50.69 6.53 35.28
N ARG A 92 49.96 7.65 35.40
CA ARG A 92 50.54 8.93 35.89
C ARG A 92 51.06 8.82 37.32
N ARG A 93 50.39 8.08 38.19
CA ARG A 93 50.84 7.86 39.57
C ARG A 93 52.15 7.08 39.66
N ARG A 94 52.47 6.29 38.63
CA ARG A 94 53.66 5.43 38.57
C ARG A 94 54.84 6.06 37.83
N GLN A 95 54.64 7.19 37.16
CA GLN A 95 55.77 7.93 36.61
C GLN A 95 56.47 8.69 37.74
N PRO A 96 57.78 8.50 37.93
CA PRO A 96 58.53 9.34 38.87
C PRO A 96 58.44 10.80 38.41
N PRO A 97 58.32 11.77 39.34
CA PRO A 97 58.33 13.17 38.96
C PRO A 97 59.64 13.48 38.19
N PRO A 98 59.57 14.34 37.17
CA PRO A 98 60.73 14.69 36.34
C PRO A 98 61.87 15.28 37.17
#